data_AF-A0AAW1IZJ5-F1
#
_entry.id   AF-A0AAW1IZJ5-F1
#
_cell.length_a   1.000
_cell.length_b   1.000
_cell.length_c   1.000
_cell.angle_alpha   90.00
_cell.angle_beta   90.00
_cell.angle_gamma   90.00
#
_symmetry.space_group_name_H-M   'P 1'
#
loop_
_entity.id
_entity.type
_entity.pdbx_description
1 polymer ?
#
loop_
_entity_poly.entity_id
_entity_poly.type
_entity_poly.pdbx_seq_one_letter_code
_entity_poly.pdbx_strand_id
1 'polypeptide(L)'
;MVYPNANSELLSWPKQNLRLETRQPTDDAFYWSENQDQVVVSWDNDEHCTLQILIVHSSIILLNYGPVENSEHFEALLDIWFPLNEEQPKAYLIDTSEEALLIPDWLKLRMIRSNAPRLVDAVVEKLEALQLVPFIESFGIPVVYS
;
A
#
# COMPACT_ATOMS: atom_id res chain seq x y z
N MET A 1 8.18 58.26 34.52
CA MET A 1 7.41 57.00 34.42
C MET A 1 6.14 57.29 33.66
N VAL A 2 6.10 56.88 32.39
CA VAL A 2 5.17 55.91 31.79
C VAL A 2 3.92 56.58 31.19
N TYR A 3 3.73 56.28 29.91
CA TYR A 3 3.02 56.98 28.84
C TYR A 3 1.49 57.04 28.95
N PRO A 4 0.85 58.01 28.27
CA PRO A 4 -0.46 57.76 27.71
C PRO A 4 -0.47 57.88 26.18
N ASN A 5 -1.23 56.95 25.64
CA ASN A 5 -2.12 57.04 24.50
C ASN A 5 -1.54 56.93 23.08
N ALA A 6 -1.95 55.80 22.52
CA ALA A 6 -2.01 55.44 21.13
C ALA A 6 -2.62 56.54 20.23
N ASN A 7 -2.23 56.42 18.96
CA ASN A 7 -2.86 56.96 17.75
C ASN A 7 -2.34 58.30 17.23
N SER A 8 -1.29 58.22 16.45
CA SER A 8 -1.26 58.86 15.12
C SER A 8 -0.16 58.21 14.30
N GLU A 9 -0.43 57.96 13.01
CA GLU A 9 0.51 57.38 12.02
C GLU A 9 0.59 55.84 12.15
N LEU A 10 0.15 54.99 11.22
CA LEU A 10 0.05 55.09 9.77
C LEU A 10 -1.07 54.16 9.25
N LEU A 11 -2.31 54.67 9.28
CA LEU A 11 -3.43 54.12 8.53
C LEU A 11 -3.30 54.52 7.06
N SER A 12 -2.55 53.75 6.28
CA SER A 12 -2.55 53.87 4.81
C SER A 12 -2.28 52.53 4.13
N TRP A 13 -3.13 51.54 4.41
CA TRP A 13 -3.23 50.38 3.53
C TRP A 13 -4.53 50.48 2.73
N PRO A 14 -4.51 50.30 1.40
CA PRO A 14 -5.75 50.17 0.65
C PRO A 14 -6.44 48.89 1.10
N LYS A 15 -7.71 48.99 1.53
CA LYS A 15 -8.58 47.83 1.76
C LYS A 15 -8.86 47.16 0.41
N GLN A 16 -7.90 46.40 -0.08
CA GLN A 16 -8.08 45.52 -1.21
C GLN A 16 -8.80 44.28 -0.70
N ASN A 17 -10.02 44.12 -1.22
CA ASN A 17 -10.96 43.05 -0.95
C ASN A 17 -10.25 41.70 -0.82
N LEU A 18 -10.12 41.18 0.40
CA LEU A 18 -9.98 39.75 0.64
C LEU A 18 -11.34 39.14 0.30
N ARG A 19 -11.56 38.93 -1.00
CA ARG A 19 -12.54 37.99 -1.49
C ARG A 19 -12.09 36.65 -0.92
N LEU A 20 -12.81 36.20 0.11
CA LEU A 20 -12.77 34.81 0.52
C LEU A 20 -13.34 34.03 -0.67
N GLU A 21 -12.49 33.75 -1.65
CA GLU A 21 -12.68 32.61 -2.53
C GLU A 21 -12.54 31.39 -1.62
N THR A 22 -13.65 31.09 -0.93
CA THR A 22 -13.91 29.77 -0.39
C THR A 22 -13.93 28.88 -1.62
N ARG A 23 -12.76 28.40 -2.04
CA ARG A 23 -12.64 27.28 -2.95
C ARG A 23 -13.44 26.17 -2.29
N GLN A 24 -14.66 25.95 -2.77
CA GLN A 24 -15.31 24.67 -2.59
C GLN A 24 -14.28 23.64 -3.06
N PRO A 25 -13.89 22.66 -2.24
CA PRO A 25 -13.13 21.53 -2.76
C PRO A 25 -14.00 20.96 -3.89
N THR A 26 -13.54 21.13 -5.12
CA THR A 26 -14.10 20.47 -6.29
C THR A 26 -14.15 18.98 -5.95
N ASP A 27 -15.35 18.42 -5.96
CA ASP A 27 -15.67 17.01 -5.69
C ASP A 27 -14.73 16.08 -6.47
N ASP A 28 -14.27 16.54 -7.64
CA ASP A 28 -13.32 15.86 -8.50
C ASP A 28 -12.04 15.44 -7.76
N ALA A 29 -11.49 16.25 -6.85
CA ALA A 29 -10.24 15.95 -6.14
C ALA A 29 -10.36 14.75 -5.17
N PHE A 30 -11.57 14.43 -4.70
CA PHE A 30 -11.83 13.25 -3.88
C PHE A 30 -11.97 11.98 -4.75
N TYR A 31 -12.54 12.09 -5.96
CA TYR A 31 -12.70 10.96 -6.88
C TYR A 31 -11.37 10.41 -7.41
N TRP A 32 -10.31 11.24 -7.56
CA TRP A 32 -8.98 10.76 -7.96
C TRP A 32 -8.30 9.89 -6.89
N SER A 33 -8.82 9.84 -5.65
CA SER A 33 -8.25 9.07 -4.54
C SER A 33 -8.88 7.69 -4.37
N GLU A 34 -10.15 7.47 -4.75
CA GLU A 34 -10.87 6.24 -4.40
C GLU A 34 -10.50 5.03 -5.27
N ASN A 35 -9.97 5.26 -6.48
CA ASN A 35 -9.62 4.20 -7.43
C ASN A 35 -8.14 3.81 -7.41
N GLN A 36 -7.24 4.61 -6.81
CA GLN A 36 -5.80 4.32 -6.83
C GLN A 36 -5.43 3.09 -5.99
N ASP A 37 -6.28 2.73 -5.04
CA ASP A 37 -6.08 1.57 -4.16
C ASP A 37 -6.85 0.33 -4.64
N GLN A 38 -7.53 0.38 -5.79
CA GLN A 38 -8.24 -0.77 -6.34
C GLN A 38 -7.44 -1.42 -7.46
N VAL A 39 -7.38 -2.75 -7.41
CA VAL A 39 -6.70 -3.58 -8.40
C VAL A 39 -7.67 -4.64 -8.92
N VAL A 40 -7.53 -4.97 -10.20
CA VAL A 40 -8.18 -6.14 -10.77
C VAL A 40 -7.27 -7.33 -10.52
N VAL A 41 -7.72 -8.26 -9.69
CA VAL A 41 -7.01 -9.52 -9.45
C VAL A 41 -7.54 -10.55 -10.43
N SER A 42 -6.65 -11.27 -11.11
CA SER A 42 -6.99 -12.39 -11.99
C SER A 42 -6.31 -13.68 -11.53
N TRP A 43 -7.06 -14.77 -11.54
CA TRP A 43 -6.58 -16.12 -11.27
C TRP A 43 -6.42 -16.91 -12.57
N ASP A 44 -5.76 -18.07 -12.51
CA ASP A 44 -5.47 -18.93 -13.67
C ASP A 44 -6.73 -19.57 -14.29
N ASN A 45 -7.84 -19.54 -13.55
CA ASN A 45 -9.15 -20.08 -13.96
C ASN A 45 -10.03 -19.08 -14.75
N ASP A 46 -9.45 -18.01 -15.29
CA ASP A 46 -10.12 -16.87 -15.93
C ASP A 46 -11.06 -16.07 -15.00
N GLU A 47 -11.12 -16.38 -13.70
CA GLU A 47 -11.84 -15.56 -12.74
C GLU A 47 -11.06 -14.27 -12.46
N HIS A 48 -11.78 -13.17 -12.36
CA HIS A 48 -11.22 -11.88 -12.01
C HIS A 48 -12.16 -11.10 -11.11
N CYS A 49 -11.59 -10.34 -10.18
CA CYS A 49 -12.33 -9.56 -9.20
C CYS A 49 -11.63 -8.23 -8.94
N THR A 50 -12.41 -7.15 -8.85
CA THR A 50 -11.90 -5.85 -8.41
C THR A 50 -11.87 -5.81 -6.89
N LEU A 51 -10.69 -5.63 -6.33
CA LEU A 51 -10.46 -5.61 -4.89
C LEU A 51 -9.65 -4.38 -4.49
N GLN A 52 -9.87 -3.90 -3.26
CA GLN A 52 -8.94 -2.95 -2.67
C GLN A 52 -7.64 -3.68 -2.29
N ILE A 53 -6.50 -3.07 -2.61
CA ILE A 53 -5.17 -3.63 -2.35
C ILE A 53 -4.96 -3.92 -0.86
N LEU A 54 -5.57 -3.12 0.02
CA LEU A 54 -5.53 -3.35 1.46
C LEU A 54 -6.27 -4.63 1.88
N ILE A 55 -7.31 -5.06 1.17
CA ILE A 55 -8.01 -6.33 1.46
C ILE A 55 -7.09 -7.49 1.13
N VAL A 56 -6.39 -7.43 -0.01
CA VAL A 56 -5.37 -8.40 -0.40
C VAL A 56 -4.28 -8.47 0.67
N HIS A 57 -3.69 -7.32 1.03
CA HIS A 57 -2.58 -7.27 1.98
C HIS A 57 -3.00 -7.75 3.37
N SER A 58 -4.19 -7.37 3.82
CA SER A 58 -4.75 -7.83 5.10
C SER A 58 -4.95 -9.35 5.10
N SER A 59 -5.41 -9.93 3.99
CA SER A 59 -5.57 -11.37 3.83
C SER A 59 -4.25 -12.11 3.97
N ILE A 60 -3.19 -11.64 3.30
CA ILE A 60 -1.85 -12.24 3.39
C ILE A 60 -1.24 -12.05 4.78
N ILE A 61 -1.46 -10.89 5.41
CA ILE A 61 -1.03 -10.63 6.78
C ILE A 61 -1.70 -11.61 7.74
N LEU A 62 -3.01 -11.87 7.59
CA LEU A 62 -3.74 -12.85 8.39
C LEU A 62 -3.16 -14.25 8.23
N LEU A 63 -2.85 -14.66 6.99
CA LEU A 63 -2.21 -15.95 6.72
C LEU A 63 -0.85 -16.11 7.42
N ASN A 64 -0.13 -15.00 7.64
CA ASN A 64 1.16 -14.99 8.32
C ASN A 64 1.08 -15.22 9.84
N TYR A 65 -0.09 -15.01 10.46
CA TYR A 65 -0.29 -15.36 11.88
C TYR A 65 -0.46 -16.86 12.11
N GLY A 66 -0.64 -17.65 11.05
CA GLY A 66 -0.79 -19.11 11.11
C GLY A 66 -2.25 -19.57 11.23
N PRO A 67 -2.48 -20.89 11.23
CA PRO A 67 -3.81 -21.46 11.25
C PRO A 67 -4.56 -21.11 12.54
N VAL A 68 -5.77 -20.59 12.38
CA VAL A 68 -6.73 -20.40 13.49
C VAL A 68 -7.38 -21.76 13.79
N GLU A 69 -8.05 -21.89 14.94
CA GLU A 69 -8.74 -23.11 15.43
C GLU A 69 -9.71 -23.77 14.42
N ASN A 70 -10.01 -23.12 13.28
CA ASN A 70 -10.67 -23.69 12.11
C ASN A 70 -9.73 -23.63 10.88
N SER A 71 -9.05 -24.74 10.58
CA SER A 71 -8.09 -24.81 9.46
C SER A 71 -8.73 -24.65 8.09
N GLU A 72 -10.03 -24.96 7.92
CA GLU A 72 -10.71 -24.93 6.62
C GLU A 72 -10.70 -23.54 5.97
N HIS A 73 -11.00 -22.48 6.73
CA HIS A 73 -10.99 -21.11 6.20
C HIS A 73 -9.58 -20.60 5.92
N PHE A 74 -8.61 -21.05 6.72
CA PHE A 74 -7.20 -20.74 6.54
C PHE A 74 -6.66 -21.37 5.26
N GLU A 75 -6.95 -22.66 5.03
CA GLU A 75 -6.56 -23.36 3.81
C GLU A 75 -7.29 -22.81 2.58
N ALA A 76 -8.58 -22.52 2.67
CA ALA A 76 -9.31 -21.87 1.58
C ALA A 76 -8.69 -20.51 1.19
N LEU A 77 -8.29 -19.71 2.18
CA LEU A 77 -7.62 -18.43 1.93
C LEU A 77 -6.21 -18.62 1.37
N LEU A 78 -5.48 -19.66 1.80
CA LEU A 78 -4.20 -20.05 1.20
C LEU A 78 -4.37 -20.48 -0.26
N ASP A 79 -5.42 -21.22 -0.59
CA ASP A 79 -5.68 -21.67 -1.95
C ASP A 79 -6.02 -20.51 -2.89
N ILE A 80 -6.73 -19.49 -2.38
CA ILE A 80 -7.02 -18.27 -3.15
C ILE A 80 -5.74 -17.49 -3.50
N TRP A 81 -4.82 -17.30 -2.56
CA TRP A 81 -3.66 -16.42 -2.77
C TRP A 81 -2.37 -17.13 -3.17
N PHE A 82 -2.23 -18.41 -2.80
CA PHE A 82 -1.03 -19.22 -2.97
C PHE A 82 -1.38 -20.66 -3.40
N PRO A 83 -2.10 -20.86 -4.51
CA PRO A 83 -2.51 -22.18 -4.96
C PRO A 83 -1.31 -23.11 -5.17
N LEU A 84 -1.50 -24.42 -4.92
CA LEU A 84 -0.42 -25.42 -4.99
C LEU A 84 -0.05 -25.85 -6.41
N ASN A 85 -1.02 -25.89 -7.33
CA ASN A 85 -0.87 -26.44 -8.69
C ASN A 85 -1.15 -25.42 -9.80
N GLU A 86 -1.42 -24.16 -9.44
CA GLU A 86 -1.82 -23.11 -10.36
C GLU A 86 -0.87 -21.91 -10.20
N GLU A 87 -0.86 -21.00 -11.18
CA GLU A 87 -0.12 -19.76 -11.03
C GLU A 87 -0.73 -18.88 -9.92
N GLN A 88 0.13 -18.13 -9.23
CA GLN A 88 -0.34 -17.14 -8.25
C GLN A 88 -1.14 -16.03 -8.94
N PRO A 89 -2.18 -15.50 -8.27
CA PRO A 89 -3.00 -14.44 -8.83
C PRO A 89 -2.16 -13.22 -9.20
N LYS A 90 -2.51 -12.60 -10.33
CA LYS A 90 -1.88 -11.38 -10.84
C LYS A 90 -2.80 -10.19 -10.58
N ALA A 91 -2.21 -9.02 -10.37
CA ALA A 91 -2.96 -7.77 -10.22
C ALA A 91 -2.74 -6.88 -11.44
N TYR A 92 -3.76 -6.14 -11.82
CA TYR A 92 -3.71 -5.14 -12.86
C TYR A 92 -4.31 -3.82 -12.36
N LEU A 93 -3.69 -2.72 -12.75
CA LEU A 93 -4.24 -1.38 -12.50
C LEU A 93 -5.51 -1.18 -13.34
N ILE A 94 -6.55 -0.60 -12.75
CA ILE A 94 -7.85 -0.39 -13.42
C ILE A 94 -7.70 0.55 -14.63
N ASP A 95 -6.93 1.62 -14.48
CA ASP A 95 -6.85 2.68 -15.48
C ASP A 95 -5.93 2.33 -16.65
N THR A 96 -4.78 1.72 -16.37
CA THR A 96 -3.75 1.43 -17.38
C THR A 96 -3.73 -0.02 -17.85
N SER A 97 -4.43 -0.92 -17.14
CA SER A 97 -4.34 -2.38 -17.33
C SER A 97 -2.91 -2.92 -17.25
N GLU A 98 -1.99 -2.16 -16.64
CA GLU A 98 -0.62 -2.60 -16.41
C GLU A 98 -0.58 -3.56 -15.23
N GLU A 99 0.30 -4.56 -15.31
CA GLU A 99 0.52 -5.50 -14.22
C GLU A 99 1.05 -4.76 -12.99
N ALA A 100 0.29 -4.84 -11.89
CA ALA A 100 0.61 -4.27 -10.61
C ALA A 100 1.25 -5.32 -9.71
N LEU A 101 2.16 -4.86 -8.86
CA LEU A 101 2.75 -5.71 -7.83
C LEU A 101 1.71 -5.98 -6.72
N LEU A 102 1.10 -7.17 -6.73
CA LEU A 102 0.13 -7.59 -5.73
C LEU A 102 0.73 -7.62 -4.31
N ILE A 103 1.94 -8.19 -4.19
CA ILE A 103 2.63 -8.40 -2.92
C ILE A 103 3.90 -7.52 -2.87
N PRO A 104 3.91 -6.44 -2.06
CA PRO A 104 5.08 -5.57 -1.91
C PRO A 104 6.21 -6.25 -1.13
N ASP A 105 7.44 -5.76 -1.28
CA ASP A 105 8.63 -6.42 -0.72
C ASP A 105 8.63 -6.51 0.81
N TRP A 106 8.13 -5.50 1.51
CA TRP A 106 7.99 -5.56 2.97
C TRP A 106 7.07 -6.72 3.41
N LEU A 107 6.07 -7.07 2.60
CA LEU A 107 5.14 -8.17 2.88
C LEU A 107 5.78 -9.52 2.55
N LYS A 108 6.52 -9.60 1.43
CA LYS A 108 7.37 -10.76 1.11
C LYS A 108 8.31 -11.09 2.26
N LEU A 109 9.03 -10.11 2.80
CA LEU A 109 9.94 -10.31 3.94
C LEU A 109 9.22 -10.81 5.19
N ARG A 110 8.01 -10.29 5.44
CA ARG A 110 7.20 -10.76 6.54
C ARG A 110 6.81 -12.23 6.33
N MET A 111 6.49 -12.63 5.11
CA MET A 111 6.11 -14.00 4.76
C MET A 111 7.26 -15.01 4.89
N ILE A 112 8.52 -14.61 4.64
CA ILE A 112 9.70 -15.47 4.87
C ILE A 112 9.78 -15.96 6.32
N ARG A 113 9.26 -15.17 7.26
CA ARG A 113 9.21 -15.49 8.69
C ARG A 113 7.91 -16.19 9.12
N SER A 114 7.04 -16.51 8.17
CA SER A 114 5.76 -17.17 8.45
C SER A 114 5.96 -18.61 8.90
N ASN A 115 5.04 -19.09 9.73
CA ASN A 115 4.96 -20.50 10.10
C ASN A 115 4.26 -21.37 9.04
N ALA A 116 3.67 -20.76 8.00
CA ALA A 116 3.03 -21.47 6.90
C ALA A 116 4.04 -21.73 5.76
N PRO A 117 4.46 -22.99 5.51
CA PRO A 117 5.50 -23.29 4.51
C PRO A 117 5.17 -22.78 3.11
N ARG A 118 3.89 -22.89 2.69
CA ARG A 118 3.41 -22.40 1.39
C ARG A 118 3.72 -20.92 1.15
N LEU A 119 3.62 -20.08 2.19
CA LEU A 119 3.94 -18.65 2.09
C LEU A 119 5.44 -18.41 1.94
N VAL A 120 6.25 -19.22 2.63
CA VAL A 120 7.71 -19.13 2.56
C VAL A 120 8.19 -19.55 1.19
N ASP A 121 7.73 -20.70 0.69
CA ASP A 121 8.12 -21.25 -0.61
C ASP A 121 7.74 -20.29 -1.75
N ALA A 122 6.50 -19.76 -1.72
CA ALA A 122 6.00 -18.79 -2.68
C ALA A 122 6.85 -17.51 -2.79
N VAL A 123 7.47 -17.07 -1.68
CA VAL A 123 8.31 -15.88 -1.66
C VAL A 123 9.73 -16.20 -2.02
N VAL A 124 10.28 -17.31 -1.51
CA VAL A 124 11.66 -17.72 -1.79
C VAL A 124 11.88 -17.91 -3.28
N GLU A 125 10.90 -18.43 -4.01
CA GLU A 125 10.97 -18.57 -5.47
C GLU A 125 11.08 -17.22 -6.19
N LYS A 126 10.44 -16.17 -5.67
CA LYS A 126 10.33 -14.84 -6.32
C LYS A 126 11.31 -13.80 -5.75
N LEU A 127 12.17 -14.18 -4.81
CA LEU A 127 13.06 -13.26 -4.11
C LEU A 127 14.42 -13.19 -4.80
N GLU A 128 14.75 -12.04 -5.39
CA GLU A 128 16.11 -11.78 -5.88
C GLU A 128 17.01 -11.27 -4.75
N ALA A 129 18.28 -11.68 -4.74
CA ALA A 129 19.25 -11.26 -3.72
C ALA A 129 19.41 -9.73 -3.61
N LEU A 130 19.22 -9.01 -4.72
CA LEU A 130 19.33 -7.55 -4.77
C LEU A 130 18.19 -6.85 -4.00
N GLN A 131 17.01 -7.47 -3.89
CA GLN A 131 15.85 -6.91 -3.19
C GLN A 131 16.04 -6.88 -1.66
N LEU A 132 17.04 -7.59 -1.15
CA LEU A 132 17.41 -7.60 0.27
C LEU A 132 18.34 -6.45 0.66
N VAL A 133 18.99 -5.80 -0.31
CA VAL A 133 20.02 -4.78 -0.07
C VAL A 133 19.48 -3.55 0.66
N PRO A 134 18.34 -2.93 0.29
CA PRO A 134 17.79 -1.77 0.99
C PRO A 134 17.40 -2.07 2.44
N PHE A 135 17.04 -3.32 2.73
CA PHE A 135 16.76 -3.77 4.09
C PHE A 135 18.02 -3.94 4.91
N ILE A 136 19.09 -4.50 4.34
CA ILE A 136 20.39 -4.60 5.01
C ILE A 136 20.96 -3.20 5.34
N GLU A 137 20.77 -2.23 4.43
CA GLU A 137 21.11 -0.81 4.69
C GLU A 137 20.30 -0.22 5.84
N SER A 138 19.02 -0.57 5.96
CA SER A 138 18.16 -0.13 7.08
C SER A 138 18.64 -0.63 8.46
N PHE A 139 19.43 -1.71 8.51
CA PHE A 139 20.08 -2.21 9.72
C PHE A 139 21.44 -1.55 10.02
N GLY A 140 21.88 -0.59 9.21
CA GLY A 140 23.12 0.16 9.41
C GLY A 140 24.39 -0.56 8.95
N ILE A 141 24.26 -1.61 8.12
CA ILE A 141 25.41 -2.29 7.51
C ILE A 141 25.72 -1.56 6.19
N PRO A 142 26.88 -0.89 6.05
CA PRO A 142 27.23 -0.21 4.81
C PRO A 142 27.47 -1.25 3.71
N VAL A 143 26.71 -1.14 2.62
CA VAL A 143 26.87 -2.00 1.44
C VAL A 143 28.03 -1.43 0.64
N VAL A 144 29.16 -2.14 0.63
CA VAL A 144 30.33 -1.75 -0.18
C VAL A 144 30.11 -2.29 -1.59
N TYR A 145 29.85 -1.39 -2.53
CA TYR A 145 29.83 -1.72 -3.97
C TYR A 145 31.29 -1.92 -4.43
N SER A 146 31.62 -3.12 -4.94
CA SER A 146 32.94 -3.45 -5.53
C SER A 146 32.95 -3.30 -7.05
#